data_AF-A0AA43AMS1-F1
#
_entry.id   AF-A0AA43AMS1-F1
#
_cell.length_a   1.000
_cell.length_b   1.000
_cell.length_c   1.000
_cell.angle_alpha   90.00
_cell.angle_beta   90.00
_cell.angle_gamma   90.00
#
_symmetry.space_group_name_H-M   'P 1'
#
loop_
_entity.id
_entity.type
_entity.pdbx_description
1 polymer ?
#
loop_
_entity_poly.entity_id
_entity_poly.type
_entity_poly.pdbx_seq_one_letter_code
_entity_poly.pdbx_strand_id
1 'polypeptide(L)' 'MTLGKTLGEIDAMPAAELDGWRAFYELYPFDDLHRFHRPAAVIGTAFGGKYESIIGFLAPSPDDPVLSDADRDVSKALGF' A
#
# COMPACT_ATOMS: atom_id res chain seq x y z
N MET A 1 12.62 -6.05 -4.77
CA MET A 1 13.04 -7.38 -4.32
C MET A 1 11.97 -7.88 -3.34
N THR A 2 11.00 -8.68 -3.78
CA THR A 2 9.73 -8.88 -3.05
C THR A 2 9.66 -10.15 -2.20
N LEU A 3 10.57 -11.12 -2.39
CA LEU A 3 10.64 -12.38 -1.63
C LEU A 3 12.06 -12.76 -1.17
N GLY A 4 13.08 -11.94 -1.49
CA GLY A 4 14.49 -12.33 -1.36
C GLY A 4 14.93 -13.43 -2.32
N LYS A 5 14.06 -13.84 -3.25
CA LYS A 5 14.32 -14.80 -4.33
C LYS A 5 14.43 -14.10 -5.68
N THR A 6 15.22 -14.66 -6.58
CA THR A 6 15.30 -14.27 -7.99
C THR A 6 14.06 -14.72 -8.77
N LEU A 7 13.81 -14.15 -9.94
CA LEU A 7 12.65 -14.52 -10.77
C LEU A 7 12.67 -16.00 -11.16
N GLY A 8 13.83 -16.55 -11.55
CA GLY A 8 13.96 -17.96 -11.90
C GLY A 8 13.68 -18.91 -10.72
N GLU A 9 13.96 -18.48 -9.49
CA GLU A 9 13.62 -19.25 -8.29
C GLU A 9 12.12 -19.20 -7.96
N ILE A 10 11.43 -18.12 -8.35
CA ILE A 10 9.98 -18.00 -8.22
C ILE A 10 9.29 -18.88 -9.28
N ASP A 11 9.76 -18.84 -10.53
CA ASP A 11 9.19 -19.65 -11.62
C ASP A 11 9.35 -21.16 -11.38
N ALA A 12 10.42 -21.57 -10.70
CA ALA A 12 10.66 -22.97 -10.34
C ALA A 12 9.95 -23.40 -9.03
N MET A 13 9.22 -22.50 -8.36
CA MET A 13 8.60 -22.77 -7.07
C MET A 13 7.38 -23.71 -7.22
N PRO A 14 7.21 -24.70 -6.34
CA PRO A 14 5.99 -25.51 -6.33
C PRO A 14 4.74 -24.63 -6.10
N ALA A 15 3.66 -24.92 -6.82
CA ALA A 15 2.42 -24.12 -6.75
C ALA A 15 1.89 -23.95 -5.31
N ALA A 16 1.92 -25.02 -4.51
CA ALA A 16 1.48 -24.97 -3.11
C ALA A 16 2.32 -24.03 -2.24
N GLU A 17 3.63 -23.91 -2.52
CA GLU A 17 4.51 -22.96 -1.82
C GLU A 17 4.19 -21.53 -2.25
N LEU A 18 4.01 -21.30 -3.56
CA LEU A 18 3.63 -19.98 -4.09
C LEU A 18 2.29 -19.50 -3.55
N ASP A 19 1.29 -20.39 -3.45
CA ASP A 19 -0.02 -20.09 -2.85
C ASP A 19 0.12 -19.72 -1.37
N GLY A 20 0.98 -20.41 -0.63
CA GLY A 20 1.30 -20.08 0.76
C GLY A 20 1.91 -18.68 0.89
N TRP A 21 2.83 -18.32 -0.01
CA TRP A 21 3.38 -16.96 -0.05
C TRP A 21 2.32 -15.91 -0.39
N ARG A 22 1.44 -16.16 -1.37
CA ARG A 22 0.33 -15.25 -1.68
C ARG A 22 -0.55 -15.02 -0.46
N ALA A 23 -0.99 -16.08 0.21
CA ALA A 23 -1.81 -15.99 1.42
C ALA A 23 -1.09 -15.21 2.53
N PHE A 24 0.22 -15.41 2.70
CA PHE A 24 1.01 -14.67 3.68
C PHE A 24 1.02 -13.16 3.39
N TYR A 25 1.26 -12.74 2.14
CA TYR A 25 1.28 -11.31 1.80
C TYR A 25 -0.11 -10.65 1.84
N GLU A 26 -1.18 -11.41 1.63
CA GLU A 26 -2.54 -10.92 1.83
C GLU A 26 -2.84 -10.68 3.32
N LEU A 27 -2.35 -11.55 4.20
CA LEU A 27 -2.54 -11.41 5.65
C LEU A 27 -1.61 -10.38 6.30
N TYR A 28 -0.39 -10.26 5.79
CA TYR A 28 0.67 -9.40 6.34
C TYR A 28 1.25 -8.48 5.25
N PRO A 29 0.46 -7.56 4.70
CA PRO A 29 0.95 -6.60 3.72
C PRO A 29 2.03 -5.69 4.33
N PHE A 30 3.11 -5.48 3.58
CA PHE A 30 4.26 -4.67 3.99
C PHE A 30 4.21 -3.23 3.44
N ASP A 31 3.03 -2.74 3.07
CA ASP A 31 2.85 -1.36 2.62
C ASP A 31 2.69 -0.40 3.82
N ASP A 32 2.92 0.89 3.56
CA ASP A 32 2.78 1.93 4.59
C ASP A 32 1.32 2.10 5.04
N LEU A 33 0.36 1.78 4.17
CA LEU A 33 -1.07 1.83 4.47
C LEU A 33 -1.42 0.93 5.66
N HIS A 34 -0.99 -0.32 5.65
CA HIS A 34 -1.27 -1.29 6.71
C HIS A 34 -0.33 -1.14 7.90
N ARG A 35 0.94 -0.81 7.65
CA ARG A 35 1.95 -0.71 8.71
C ARG A 35 1.80 0.54 9.57
N PHE A 36 1.43 1.68 8.97
CA PHE A 36 1.43 2.97 9.64
C PHE A 36 0.08 3.69 9.58
N HIS A 37 -0.53 3.80 8.39
CA HIS A 37 -1.68 4.69 8.21
C HIS A 37 -2.97 4.15 8.84
N ARG A 38 -3.29 2.86 8.68
CA ARG A 38 -4.44 2.22 9.32
C ARG A 38 -4.36 2.27 10.85
N PRO A 39 -3.25 1.88 11.50
CA PRO A 39 -3.10 2.05 12.93
C PRO A 39 -3.26 3.50 13.40
N ALA A 40 -2.64 4.46 12.71
CA ALA A 40 -2.76 5.87 13.04
C ALA A 40 -4.21 6.38 12.92
N ALA A 41 -4.95 5.94 11.89
CA ALA A 41 -6.35 6.29 11.73
C ALA A 41 -7.24 5.67 12.82
N VAL A 42 -6.97 4.42 13.22
CA VAL A 42 -7.68 3.78 14.36
C VAL A 42 -7.42 4.52 15.67
N ILE A 43 -6.20 5.00 15.90
CA ILE A 43 -5.91 5.82 17.09
C ILE A 43 -6.59 7.18 16.99
N GLY A 44 -6.59 7.81 15.82
CA GLY A 44 -7.25 9.10 15.60
C GLY A 44 -8.77 9.06 15.84
N THR A 45 -9.42 7.93 15.57
CA THR A 45 -10.86 7.78 15.87
C THR A 45 -11.13 7.73 17.37
N ALA A 46 -10.20 7.22 18.19
CA ALA A 46 -10.29 7.26 19.64
C ALA A 46 -10.28 8.71 20.20
N PHE A 47 -9.76 9.67 19.43
CA PHE A 47 -9.79 11.10 19.74
C PHE A 47 -10.94 11.86 19.06
N GLY A 48 -11.92 11.15 18.49
CA GLY A 48 -13.11 11.74 17.87
C GLY A 48 -12.97 12.09 16.38
N GLY A 49 -11.87 11.70 15.74
CA GLY A 49 -11.71 11.82 14.29
C GLY A 49 -12.56 10.81 13.51
N LYS A 50 -12.88 11.12 12.25
CA LYS A 50 -13.54 10.17 11.34
C LYS A 50 -12.49 9.35 10.60
N TYR A 51 -12.64 8.03 10.65
CA TYR A 51 -11.66 7.09 10.08
C TYR A 51 -11.38 7.38 8.61
N GLU A 52 -12.43 7.55 7.81
CA GLU A 52 -12.36 7.78 6.36
C GLU A 52 -11.63 9.09 6.03
N SER A 53 -11.86 10.14 6.82
CA SER A 53 -11.17 11.43 6.65
C SER A 53 -9.68 11.33 7.00
N ILE A 54 -9.33 10.61 8.06
CA ILE A 54 -7.94 10.43 8.49
C ILE A 54 -7.19 9.55 7.48
N ILE A 55 -7.79 8.44 7.03
CA ILE A 55 -7.19 7.58 6.02
C ILE A 55 -7.05 8.29 4.68
N GLY A 56 -8.06 9.05 4.25
CA GLY A 56 -7.96 9.83 3.01
C GLY A 56 -6.81 10.85 3.07
N PHE A 57 -6.54 11.41 4.25
CA PHE A 57 -5.39 12.29 4.46
C PHE A 57 -4.05 11.54 4.48
N LEU A 58 -3.95 10.40 5.19
CA LEU A 58 -2.69 9.66 5.37
C LEU A 58 -2.29 8.85 4.13
N ALA A 59 -3.25 8.37 3.35
CA ALA A 59 -3.05 7.54 2.18
C ALA A 59 -3.96 8.03 1.03
N PRO A 60 -3.69 9.22 0.46
CA PRO A 60 -4.49 9.76 -0.62
C PRO A 60 -4.44 8.85 -1.86
N SER A 61 -5.57 8.74 -2.55
CA SER A 61 -5.62 8.01 -3.82
C SER A 61 -4.90 8.82 -4.90
N PRO A 62 -4.09 8.20 -5.78
CA PRO A 62 -3.56 8.89 -6.96
C PRO A 62 -4.64 9.47 -7.87
N ASP A 63 -5.83 8.87 -7.85
CA ASP A 63 -7.00 9.30 -8.60
C ASP A 63 -7.81 10.38 -7.88
N ASP A 64 -7.37 10.86 -6.71
CA ASP A 64 -8.08 11.89 -5.96
C ASP A 64 -8.22 13.16 -6.82
N PRO A 65 -9.45 13.62 -7.14
CA PRO A 65 -9.67 14.81 -7.97
C PRO A 65 -9.13 16.10 -7.32
N VAL A 66 -8.82 16.07 -6.01
CA VAL A 66 -8.21 17.19 -5.27
C VAL A 66 -6.69 17.27 -5.50
N LEU A 67 -6.02 16.19 -5.94
CA LEU A 67 -4.66 16.29 -6.46
C LEU A 67 -4.71 17.16 -7.72
N SER A 68 -4.09 18.34 -7.62
CA SER A 68 -4.16 19.34 -8.67
C SER A 68 -3.49 18.80 -9.93
N ASP A 69 -3.91 19.31 -11.10
CA ASP A 69 -3.25 18.97 -12.36
C ASP A 69 -1.74 19.26 -12.30
N ALA A 70 -1.32 20.25 -11.50
CA ALA A 70 0.08 20.56 -11.26
C ALA A 70 0.82 19.43 -10.51
N ASP A 71 0.20 18.82 -9.50
CA ASP A 71 0.81 17.69 -8.78
C ASP A 71 0.92 16.45 -9.68
N ARG A 72 -0.09 16.23 -10.55
CA ARG A 72 -0.06 15.14 -11.54
C ARG A 72 1.01 15.36 -12.60
N ASP A 73 1.16 16.59 -13.10
CA ASP A 73 2.16 16.95 -14.10
C ASP A 73 3.58 16.86 -13.53
N VAL A 74 3.77 17.23 -12.25
CA VAL A 74 5.05 17.06 -11.55
C VAL A 74 5.38 15.57 -11.37
N SER A 75 4.43 14.74 -10.92
CA SER A 75 4.66 13.29 -10.82
C SER A 75 5.03 12.66 -12.17
N LYS A 76 4.31 13.01 -13.24
CA LYS A 76 4.62 12.58 -14.61
C LYS A 76 6.01 13.02 -15.06
N ALA A 77 6.38 14.28 -14.82
CA ALA A 77 7.68 14.82 -15.20
C ALA A 77 8.85 14.15 -14.47
N LEU A 78 8.61 13.68 -13.24
CA LEU A 78 9.59 12.97 -12.41
C LEU A 78 9.60 11.45 -12.65
N GLY A 79 8.69 10.92 -13.47
CA GLY A 79 8.66 9.51 -13.86
C GLY A 79 7.96 8.58 -12.86
N PHE A 80 7.06 9.13 -12.03
CA PHE A 80 6.17 8.37 -11.16
C PHE A 80 4.79 8.17 -11.81
#